data_AF-A0A478KSJ0-F1
#
_entry.id   AF-A0A478KSJ0-F1
#
_cell.length_a   1.000
_cell.length_b   1.000
_cell.length_c   1.000
_cell.angle_alpha   90.00
_cell.angle_beta   90.00
_cell.angle_gamma   90.00
#
_symmetry.space_group_name_H-M   'P 1'
#
loop_
_entity.id
_entity.type
_entity.pdbx_description
1 polymer ?
#
loop_
_entity_poly.entity_id
_entity_poly.type
_entity_poly.pdbx_seq_one_letter_code
_entity_poly.pdbx_strand_id
1 'polypeptide(L)'
;MTCSPLFHTESCTGSKFWLNVLTELKNRGLNDILITCVDSLKGFPDAINTVYPEASIQLCIVHMVRNSLRFVSWKDYKAVTRDLKEI
;
A
#
# COMPACT_ATOMS: atom_id res chain seq x y z
N MET A 1 -3.34 -6.18 -12.19
CA MET A 1 -4.15 -4.94 -12.18
C MET A 1 -3.82 -4.17 -13.45
N THR A 2 -4.51 -4.48 -14.55
CA THR A 2 -4.40 -3.73 -15.79
C THR A 2 -5.36 -2.55 -15.71
N CYS A 3 -4.83 -1.34 -15.91
CA CYS A 3 -5.59 -0.09 -15.92
C CYS A 3 -6.62 -0.19 -17.06
N SER A 4 -7.92 -0.10 -16.74
CA SER A 4 -9.01 -0.24 -17.72
C SER A 4 -9.07 1.02 -18.60
N PRO A 5 -9.28 0.89 -19.92
CA PRO A 5 -9.18 2.01 -20.88
C PRO A 5 -10.29 3.07 -20.76
N LEU A 6 -11.19 2.97 -19.78
CA LEU A 6 -12.32 3.89 -19.61
C LEU A 6 -12.00 5.14 -18.75
N PHE A 7 -10.82 5.21 -18.12
CA PHE A 7 -10.38 6.42 -17.42
C PHE A 7 -9.35 7.17 -18.28
N HIS A 8 -9.70 8.38 -18.72
CA HIS A 8 -8.82 9.25 -19.48
C HIS A 8 -7.54 9.56 -18.68
N THR A 9 -6.40 9.07 -19.19
CA THR A 9 -5.06 9.67 -19.04
C THR A 9 -4.70 10.28 -17.68
N GLU A 10 -4.83 9.54 -16.58
CA GLU A 10 -4.04 9.78 -15.39
C GLU A 10 -3.29 8.51 -15.04
N SER A 11 -1.99 8.62 -14.80
CA SER A 11 -1.17 7.47 -14.38
C SER A 11 -1.82 6.82 -13.16
N CYS A 12 -2.30 5.58 -13.30
CA CYS A 12 -2.96 4.76 -12.27
C CYS A 12 -2.16 4.62 -10.95
N THR A 13 -0.94 5.14 -10.88
CA THR A 13 0.01 5.02 -9.75
C THR A 13 0.74 6.34 -9.44
N GLY A 14 0.27 7.48 -9.95
CA GLY A 14 0.89 8.80 -9.71
C GLY A 14 0.43 9.45 -8.41
N SER A 15 1.21 10.40 -7.88
CA SER A 15 0.86 11.16 -6.66
C SER A 15 -0.52 11.82 -6.75
N LYS A 16 -0.89 12.36 -7.93
CA LYS A 16 -2.21 12.97 -8.18
C LYS A 16 -3.37 12.00 -7.99
N PHE A 17 -3.21 10.75 -8.45
CA PHE A 17 -4.23 9.71 -8.29
C PHE A 17 -4.49 9.43 -6.80
N TRP A 18 -3.43 9.23 -6.02
CA TRP A 18 -3.54 8.97 -4.59
C TRP A 18 -4.09 10.16 -3.81
N LEU A 19 -3.71 11.37 -4.20
CA LEU A 19 -4.24 12.59 -3.59
C LEU A 19 -5.76 12.68 -3.78
N ASN A 20 -6.27 12.36 -4.97
CA ASN A 20 -7.69 12.34 -5.24
C ASN A 20 -8.43 11.31 -4.36
N VAL A 21 -7.91 10.08 -4.27
CA VAL A 21 -8.48 9.01 -3.43
C VAL A 21 -8.52 9.43 -1.95
N LEU A 22 -7.43 9.96 -1.42
CA LEU A 22 -7.33 10.35 -0.01
C LEU A 22 -8.21 11.54 0.34
N THR A 23 -8.35 12.49 -0.60
CA THR A 23 -9.26 13.64 -0.46
C THR A 23 -10.71 13.18 -0.47
N GLU A 24 -11.07 12.21 -1.30
CA GLU A 24 -12.41 11.62 -1.29
C GLU A 24 -12.73 10.96 0.05
N LEU A 25 -11.78 10.21 0.63
CA LEU A 25 -11.96 9.64 1.97
C LEU A 25 -12.19 10.73 3.03
N LYS A 26 -11.46 11.85 2.94
CA LYS A 26 -11.63 12.99 3.85
C LYS A 26 -13.02 13.60 3.72
N ASN A 27 -13.48 13.80 2.49
CA ASN A 27 -14.81 14.34 2.19
C ASN A 27 -15.94 13.42 2.65
N ARG A 28 -15.69 12.11 2.75
CA ARG A 28 -16.63 11.12 3.32
C ARG A 28 -16.63 11.10 4.86
N GLY A 29 -15.83 11.95 5.51
CA GLY A 29 -15.79 12.12 6.96
C GLY A 29 -14.66 11.37 7.68
N LEU A 30 -13.69 10.84 6.94
CA LEU A 30 -12.48 10.29 7.55
C LEU A 30 -11.56 11.44 7.98
N ASN A 31 -11.54 11.74 9.27
CA ASN A 31 -10.86 12.93 9.78
C ASN A 31 -9.37 12.71 10.05
N ASP A 32 -9.02 11.50 10.50
CA ASP A 32 -7.66 11.20 10.94
C ASP A 32 -7.29 9.75 10.63
N ILE A 33 -6.00 9.52 10.39
CA ILE A 33 -5.41 8.21 10.16
C ILE A 33 -4.17 8.11 11.03
N LEU A 34 -4.16 7.18 11.98
CA LEU A 34 -3.00 6.98 12.84
C LEU A 34 -1.88 6.20 12.11
N ILE A 35 -2.27 5.17 11.35
CA ILE A 35 -1.33 4.25 10.70
C ILE A 35 -1.82 3.93 9.28
N THR A 36 -0.93 4.05 8.31
CA THR A 36 -1.11 3.56 6.95
C THR A 36 -0.08 2.48 6.62
N CYS A 37 -0.55 1.32 6.17
CA CYS A 37 0.31 0.22 5.74
C CYS A 37 0.30 0.13 4.22
N VAL A 38 1.43 0.39 3.57
CA VAL A 38 1.55 0.41 2.10
C VAL A 38 2.70 -0.46 1.59
N ASP A 39 2.59 -0.91 0.34
CA ASP A 39 3.64 -1.67 -0.36
C ASP A 39 4.30 -0.78 -1.41
N SER A 40 5.29 0.02 -0.98
CA SER A 40 6.15 0.86 -1.82
C SER A 40 5.43 1.57 -3.00
N LEU A 41 4.25 2.14 -2.73
CA LEU A 41 3.42 2.78 -3.75
C LEU A 41 4.00 4.15 -4.12
N LYS A 42 4.37 4.30 -5.40
CA LYS A 42 4.94 5.56 -5.91
C LYS A 42 3.97 6.73 -5.69
N GLY A 43 4.48 7.84 -5.15
CA GLY A 43 3.70 9.07 -4.93
C GLY A 43 2.63 8.99 -3.84
N PHE A 44 2.43 7.82 -3.21
CA PHE A 44 1.52 7.69 -2.06
C PHE A 44 2.04 8.42 -0.81
N PRO A 45 3.34 8.32 -0.44
CA PRO A 45 3.87 9.04 0.73
C PRO A 45 3.66 10.56 0.63
N ASP A 46 3.86 11.13 -0.55
CA ASP A 46 3.65 12.57 -0.78
C ASP A 46 2.17 12.95 -0.63
N ALA A 47 1.27 12.10 -1.15
CA ALA A 47 -0.17 12.33 -1.11
C ALA A 47 -0.75 12.20 0.31
N ILE A 48 -0.34 11.18 1.07
CA ILE A 48 -0.83 10.97 2.44
C ILE A 48 -0.36 12.07 3.38
N ASN A 49 0.91 12.49 3.29
CA ASN A 49 1.45 13.59 4.09
C ASN A 49 0.73 14.93 3.79
N THR A 50 0.16 15.08 2.59
CA THR A 50 -0.60 16.28 2.21
C THR A 50 -2.01 16.29 2.84
N VAL A 51 -2.69 15.14 2.91
CA VAL A 51 -4.10 15.06 3.37
C VAL A 51 -4.22 14.77 4.86
N TYR A 52 -3.33 13.92 5.38
CA TYR A 52 -3.26 13.41 6.76
C TYR A 52 -1.80 13.47 7.26
N PRO A 53 -1.30 14.66 7.65
CA PRO A 53 0.11 14.85 8.01
C PRO A 53 0.55 14.09 9.27
N GLU A 54 -0.39 13.76 10.17
CA GLU A 54 -0.12 13.02 11.40
C GLU A 54 -0.07 11.49 11.19
N ALA A 55 -0.36 11.02 9.97
CA ALA A 55 -0.41 9.59 9.69
C ALA A 55 0.98 8.98 9.62
N SER A 56 1.22 7.96 10.46
CA SER A 56 2.44 7.18 10.36
C SER A 56 2.38 6.23 9.16
N ILE A 57 3.41 6.24 8.32
CA ILE A 57 3.53 5.36 7.15
C ILE A 57 4.39 4.16 7.51
N GLN A 58 3.84 2.97 7.35
CA GLN A 58 4.53 1.70 7.59
C GLN A 58 4.53 0.84 6.33
N LEU A 59 5.57 0.02 6.18
CA LEU A 59 5.60 -1.02 5.15
C LEU A 59 4.64 -2.15 5.54
N CYS A 60 3.82 -2.57 4.59
CA CYS A 60 2.86 -3.64 4.84
C CYS A 60 3.58 -5.01 4.95
N ILE A 61 3.73 -5.51 6.18
CA ILE A 61 4.34 -6.81 6.44
C ILE A 61 3.66 -7.95 5.69
N VAL A 62 2.34 -7.89 5.49
CA VAL A 62 1.59 -8.91 4.74
C VAL A 62 2.02 -8.94 3.26
N HIS A 63 2.21 -7.77 2.63
CA HIS A 63 2.74 -7.71 1.28
C HIS A 63 4.19 -8.17 1.23
N MET A 64 5.01 -7.79 2.21
CA MET A 64 6.41 -8.23 2.32
C MET A 64 6.50 -9.76 2.42
N VAL A 65 5.76 -10.39 3.33
CA VAL A 65 5.74 -11.86 3.50
C VAL A 65 5.24 -12.55 2.24
N ARG A 66 4.16 -12.07 1.62
CA ARG A 66 3.64 -12.65 0.36
C ARG A 66 4.66 -12.52 -0.78
N ASN A 67 5.33 -11.37 -0.91
CA ASN A 67 6.35 -11.13 -1.93
C ASN A 67 7.56 -12.05 -1.72
N SER A 68 8.02 -12.22 -0.49
CA SER A 68 9.14 -13.13 -0.14
C SER A 68 8.80 -14.58 -0.41
N LEU A 69 7.61 -15.04 0.00
CA LEU A 69 7.19 -16.44 -0.16
C LEU A 69 6.96 -16.85 -1.62
N ARG A 70 6.81 -15.89 -2.55
CA ARG A 70 6.68 -16.18 -3.98
C ARG A 70 7.92 -16.89 -4.56
N PHE A 71 9.08 -16.73 -3.93
CA PHE A 71 10.34 -17.35 -4.35
C PHE A 71 10.65 -18.66 -3.62
N VAL A 72 9.77 -19.10 -2.71
CA VAL A 72 9.98 -20.28 -1.87
C VAL A 72 9.28 -21.48 -2.49
N SER A 73 10.00 -22.61 -2.57
CA SER A 73 9.42 -23.87 -3.04
C SER A 73 8.32 -24.36 -2.09
N TRP A 74 7.35 -25.12 -2.59
CA TRP A 74 6.30 -25.69 -1.75
C TRP A 74 6.86 -26.60 -0.63
N LYS A 75 7.97 -27.28 -0.89
CA LYS A 75 8.66 -28.15 0.07
C LYS A 75 9.14 -27.36 1.29
N ASP A 76 9.67 -26.16 1.08
CA ASP A 76 10.27 -25.35 2.13
C ASP A 76 9.29 -24.33 2.72
N TYR A 77 8.12 -24.14 2.10
CA TYR A 77 7.12 -23.14 2.48
C TYR A 77 6.80 -23.16 3.98
N LYS A 78 6.55 -24.34 4.56
CA LYS A 78 6.19 -24.48 5.99
C LYS A 78 7.33 -24.10 6.93
N ALA A 79 8.56 -24.47 6.58
CA ALA A 79 9.73 -24.14 7.40
C ALA A 79 9.97 -22.63 7.36
N VAL A 80 9.99 -22.04 6.16
CA VAL A 80 10.23 -20.61 5.97
C VAL A 80 9.13 -19.75 6.61
N THR A 81 7.85 -20.13 6.48
CA THR A 81 6.75 -19.37 7.12
C THR A 81 6.78 -19.43 8.64
N ARG A 82 7.18 -20.56 9.22
CA ARG A 82 7.39 -20.66 10.67
C ARG A 82 8.49 -19.70 11.11
N ASP A 83 9.63 -19.73 10.43
CA ASP A 83 10.79 -18.92 10.83
C ASP A 83 10.54 -17.43 10.59
N LEU A 84 9.80 -17.05 9.52
CA LEU A 84 9.37 -15.66 9.26
C LEU A 84 8.40 -15.10 10.31
N LYS A 85 7.72 -15.95 11.08
CA LYS A 85 6.79 -15.50 12.13
C LYS A 85 7.53 -15.02 13.39
N GLU A 86 8.75 -15.51 13.60
CA GLU A 86 9.59 -15.15 14.74
C GLU A 86 10.34 -13.81 14.54
N ILE A 87 10.23 -13.23 13.34
CA ILE A 87 10.82 -11.93 12.95
C ILE A 87 9.71 -10.87 12.97
#